data_AF-A0A7W0S630-F1
#
_entry.id   AF-A0A7W0S630-F1
#
_cell.length_a   1.000
_cell.length_b   1.000
_cell.length_c   1.000
_cell.angle_alpha   90.00
_cell.angle_beta   90.00
_cell.angle_gamma   90.00
#
_symmetry.space_group_name_H-M   'P 1'
#
loop_
_entity.id
_entity.type
_entity.pdbx_description
1 polymer ?
#
loop_
_entity_poly.entity_id
_entity_poly.type
_entity_poly.pdbx_seq_one_letter_code
_entity_poly.pdbx_strand_id
1 'polypeptide(L)'
;RDLLGDDVVGVVVKEGYSTFAALHLHPTRAQELIREGASEAVRRAESAKPWLLPTNCRVEMEMDHQARADQALTIPGVERAGDRAVGFSPADGLEFIHTFRAIMKTASFRMSP
;
A
#
# COMPACT_ATOMS: atom_id res chain seq x y z
N ARG A 1 8.20 10.70 3.27
CA ARG A 1 8.69 11.93 2.63
C ARG A 1 9.05 11.66 1.19
N ASP A 2 9.88 10.65 0.93
CA ASP A 2 10.38 10.33 -0.41
C ASP A 2 9.29 10.09 -1.48
N LEU A 3 8.14 9.53 -1.10
CA LEU A 3 7.03 9.29 -2.04
C LEU A 3 5.96 10.40 -2.05
N LEU A 4 5.54 10.86 -0.87
CA LEU A 4 4.39 11.77 -0.71
C LEU A 4 4.79 13.24 -0.45
N GLY A 5 6.08 13.55 -0.49
CA GLY A 5 6.61 14.88 -0.21
C GLY A 5 6.68 15.24 1.27
N ASP A 6 6.97 16.53 1.51
CA ASP A 6 7.15 17.12 2.84
C ASP A 6 5.85 17.66 3.46
N ASP A 7 4.77 17.69 2.68
CA ASP A 7 3.44 18.13 3.13
C ASP A 7 2.82 17.13 4.13
N VAL A 8 3.29 15.87 4.13
CA VAL A 8 2.79 14.82 5.02
C VAL A 8 3.39 14.95 6.41
N VAL A 9 2.52 15.17 7.40
CA VAL A 9 2.88 15.11 8.82
C VAL A 9 2.91 13.66 9.29
N GLY A 10 4.13 13.13 9.48
CA GLY A 10 4.36 11.80 10.05
C GLY A 10 4.64 11.84 11.54
N VAL A 11 4.07 10.89 12.30
CA VAL A 11 4.32 10.71 13.74
C VAL A 11 4.92 9.34 13.98
N VAL A 12 6.20 9.28 14.37
CA VAL A 12 6.89 8.02 14.68
C VAL A 12 6.58 7.62 16.12
N VAL A 13 5.76 6.59 16.29
CA VAL A 13 5.37 6.05 17.62
C VAL A 13 6.07 4.75 18.00
N LYS A 14 6.78 4.16 17.04
CA LYS A 14 7.58 2.95 17.23
C LYS A 14 8.72 2.90 16.22
N GLU A 15 9.78 2.18 16.57
CA GLU A 15 10.88 1.82 15.67
C GLU A 15 10.86 0.30 15.48
N GLY A 16 10.77 -0.17 14.23
CA GLY A 16 10.78 -1.60 13.94
C GLY A 16 12.18 -2.18 14.09
N TYR A 17 12.34 -3.22 14.91
CA TYR A 17 13.60 -3.96 15.06
C TYR A 17 13.64 -5.24 14.23
N SER A 18 12.51 -5.94 14.13
CA SER A 18 12.36 -7.14 13.29
C SER A 18 10.90 -7.28 12.83
N THR A 19 10.62 -8.30 12.02
CA THR A 19 9.24 -8.64 11.61
C THR A 19 8.28 -8.77 12.79
N PHE A 20 8.77 -9.21 13.95
CA PHE A 20 7.97 -9.50 15.12
C PHE A 20 8.34 -8.67 16.36
N ALA A 21 9.21 -7.65 16.22
CA ALA A 21 9.66 -6.82 17.34
C ALA A 21 9.80 -5.34 16.96
N ALA A 22 9.47 -4.46 17.91
CA ALA A 22 9.63 -3.03 17.76
C ALA A 22 9.86 -2.36 19.12
N LEU A 23 10.57 -1.23 19.14
CA LEU A 23 10.61 -0.33 20.28
C LEU A 23 9.35 0.54 20.25
N HIS A 24 8.53 0.47 21.29
CA HIS A 24 7.32 1.27 21.38
C HIS A 24 7.50 2.44 22.34
N LEU A 25 6.92 3.59 22.01
CA LEU A 25 6.64 4.61 23.01
C LEU A 25 5.55 4.11 23.96
N HIS A 26 5.54 4.65 25.19
CA HIS A 26 4.42 4.43 26.10
C HIS A 26 3.09 4.89 25.46
N PRO A 27 1.98 4.16 25.59
CA PRO A 27 0.72 4.46 24.90
C PRO A 27 0.24 5.91 25.07
N THR A 28 0.31 6.46 26.29
CA THR A 28 -0.05 7.86 26.57
C THR A 28 0.76 8.83 25.71
N ARG A 29 2.07 8.62 25.63
CA ARG A 29 2.97 9.49 24.85
C ARG A 29 2.71 9.37 23.35
N ALA A 30 2.46 8.16 22.86
CA ALA A 30 2.12 7.94 21.46
C ALA A 30 0.81 8.66 21.08
N GLN A 31 -0.21 8.60 21.95
CA GLN A 31 -1.49 9.27 21.72
C GLN A 31 -1.38 10.80 21.72
N GLU A 32 -0.56 11.37 22.62
CA GLU A 32 -0.25 12.81 22.62
C GLU A 32 0.36 13.24 21.30
N LEU A 33 1.42 12.56 20.86
CA LEU A 33 2.11 12.86 19.61
C LEU A 33 1.19 12.70 18.39
N ILE A 34 0.34 11.66 18.37
CA ILE A 34 -0.66 11.47 17.31
C ILE A 34 -1.65 12.63 17.29
N ARG A 35 -2.13 13.09 18.45
CA ARG A 35 -3.07 14.22 18.54
C ARG A 35 -2.43 15.51 18.05
N GLU A 36 -1.20 15.80 18.48
CA GLU A 36 -0.43 16.96 18.03
C GLU A 36 -0.20 16.93 16.51
N GLY A 37 0.29 15.79 15.99
CA GLY A 37 0.54 15.62 14.56
C GLY A 37 -0.72 15.68 13.71
N ALA A 38 -1.83 15.09 14.15
CA ALA A 38 -3.12 15.18 13.47
C ALA A 38 -3.64 16.63 13.45
N SER A 39 -3.51 17.36 14.55
CA SER A 39 -3.89 18.77 14.63
C SER A 39 -3.08 19.62 13.64
N GLU A 40 -1.78 19.35 13.52
CA GLU A 40 -0.92 20.02 12.55
C GLU A 40 -1.25 19.65 11.10
N ALA A 41 -1.51 18.37 10.82
CA ALA A 41 -1.91 17.91 9.50
C ALA A 41 -3.18 18.61 9.01
N VAL A 42 -4.19 18.74 9.87
CA VAL A 42 -5.46 19.42 9.53
C VAL A 42 -5.22 20.89 9.26
N ARG A 43 -4.40 21.58 10.06
CA ARG A 43 -4.05 23.00 9.80
C ARG A 43 -3.37 23.22 8.46
N ARG A 44 -2.54 22.26 8.01
CA ARG A 44 -1.79 22.32 6.75
C ARG A 44 -2.56 21.77 5.54
N ALA A 45 -3.75 21.21 5.75
CA ALA A 45 -4.45 20.45 4.71
C ALA A 45 -4.74 21.29 3.45
N GLU A 46 -5.00 22.59 3.60
CA GLU A 46 -5.28 23.49 2.47
C GLU A 46 -4.08 23.70 1.53
N SER A 47 -2.85 23.63 2.06
CA SER A 47 -1.63 23.80 1.26
C SER A 47 -1.03 22.48 0.79
N ALA A 48 -1.49 21.35 1.34
CA ALA A 48 -0.98 20.02 0.99
C ALA A 48 -1.42 19.61 -0.41
N LYS A 49 -0.48 19.14 -1.23
CA LYS A 49 -0.79 18.64 -2.58
C LYS A 49 -1.14 17.16 -2.55
N PRO A 50 -2.31 16.74 -3.08
CA PRO A 50 -2.64 15.33 -3.15
C PRO A 50 -1.72 14.62 -4.15
N TRP A 51 -1.29 13.41 -3.79
CA TRP A 51 -0.64 12.52 -4.74
C TRP A 51 -1.69 11.92 -5.67
N LEU A 52 -1.47 12.07 -6.98
CA LEU A 52 -2.36 11.53 -8.01
C LEU A 52 -1.66 10.37 -8.71
N LEU A 53 -2.43 9.32 -8.99
CA LEU A 53 -1.95 8.21 -9.80
C LEU A 53 -1.58 8.74 -11.21
N PRO A 54 -0.36 8.48 -11.71
CA PRO A 54 0.01 8.90 -13.06
C PRO A 54 -0.91 8.28 -14.12
N THR A 55 -1.16 9.02 -15.19
CA THR A 55 -1.91 8.49 -16.35
C THR A 55 -1.16 7.32 -16.97
N ASN A 56 -1.89 6.27 -17.34
CA ASN A 56 -1.34 5.03 -17.91
C ASN A 56 -0.27 4.36 -17.03
N CYS A 57 -0.37 4.49 -15.71
CA CYS A 57 0.51 3.80 -14.79
C CYS A 57 0.31 2.28 -14.91
N ARG A 58 1.39 1.54 -15.21
CA ARG A 58 1.41 0.09 -15.08
C ARG A 58 1.77 -0.27 -13.65
N VAL A 59 0.94 -1.10 -13.03
CA VAL A 59 1.18 -1.65 -11.70
C VAL A 59 1.70 -3.07 -11.85
N GLU A 60 2.83 -3.35 -11.22
CA GLU A 60 3.39 -4.70 -11.14
C GLU A 60 3.38 -5.17 -9.69
N MET A 61 2.94 -6.41 -9.48
CA MET A 61 2.85 -7.04 -8.17
C MET A 61 3.63 -8.34 -8.18
N GLU A 62 4.66 -8.41 -7.35
CA GLU A 62 5.43 -9.64 -7.12
C GLU A 62 4.84 -10.45 -5.96
N MET A 63 4.76 -11.76 -6.15
CA MET A 63 4.19 -12.72 -5.22
C MET A 63 5.27 -13.54 -4.50
N ASP A 64 4.91 -14.07 -3.32
CA ASP A 64 5.72 -15.00 -2.53
C ASP A 64 5.80 -16.43 -3.13
N HIS A 65 4.99 -16.75 -4.15
CA HIS A 65 4.98 -18.04 -4.84
C HIS A 65 4.37 -17.92 -6.26
N GLN A 66 4.90 -18.69 -7.22
CA GLN A 66 4.45 -18.65 -8.63
C GLN A 66 2.96 -19.01 -8.79
N ALA A 67 2.49 -19.99 -8.00
CA ALA A 67 1.09 -20.41 -8.00
C ALA A 67 0.12 -19.26 -7.66
N ARG A 68 0.53 -18.27 -6.87
CA ARG A 68 -0.31 -17.09 -6.59
C ARG A 68 -0.38 -16.14 -7.77
N ALA A 69 0.71 -16.00 -8.53
CA ALA A 69 0.69 -15.25 -9.78
C ALA A 69 -0.25 -15.93 -10.77
N ASP A 70 -0.18 -17.26 -10.91
CA ASP A 70 -1.07 -18.03 -11.78
C ASP A 70 -2.57 -17.87 -11.38
N GLN A 71 -2.88 -17.82 -10.08
CA GLN A 71 -4.23 -17.55 -9.60
C GLN A 71 -4.72 -16.14 -9.97
N ALA A 72 -3.85 -15.14 -9.85
CA ALA A 72 -4.20 -13.75 -10.15
C ALA A 72 -4.52 -13.54 -11.64
N LEU A 73 -3.98 -14.37 -12.54
CA LEU A 73 -4.29 -14.33 -13.98
C LEU A 73 -5.75 -14.67 -14.33
N THR A 74 -6.53 -15.17 -13.37
CA THR A 74 -7.97 -15.39 -13.56
C THR A 74 -8.78 -14.09 -13.60
N ILE A 75 -8.18 -12.98 -13.19
CA ILE A 75 -8.82 -11.67 -13.15
C ILE A 75 -8.68 -10.99 -14.52
N PRO A 76 -9.79 -10.54 -15.14
CA PRO A 76 -9.73 -9.80 -16.39
C PRO A 76 -8.83 -8.57 -16.31
N GLY A 77 -7.99 -8.35 -17.32
CA GLY A 77 -7.06 -7.23 -17.40
C GLY A 77 -5.75 -7.42 -16.61
N VAL A 78 -5.60 -8.54 -15.90
CA VAL A 78 -4.33 -8.92 -15.26
C VAL A 78 -3.53 -9.81 -16.19
N GLU A 79 -2.26 -9.47 -16.37
CA GLU A 79 -1.33 -10.16 -17.28
C GLU A 79 -0.10 -10.67 -16.52
N ARG A 80 0.61 -11.64 -17.11
CA ARG A 80 1.87 -12.15 -16.56
C ARG A 80 2.98 -11.12 -16.79
N ALA A 81 3.67 -10.72 -15.72
CA ALA A 81 4.77 -9.76 -15.78
C ALA A 81 6.15 -10.38 -15.43
N GLY A 82 6.18 -11.61 -14.91
CA GLY A 82 7.40 -12.36 -14.62
C GLY A 82 7.08 -13.67 -13.90
N ASP A 83 8.08 -14.48 -13.53
CA ASP A 83 7.87 -15.82 -12.96
C ASP A 83 6.95 -15.83 -11.73
N ARG A 84 7.01 -14.78 -10.91
CA ARG A 84 6.15 -14.61 -9.72
C ARG A 84 5.44 -13.27 -9.73
N ALA A 85 5.36 -12.61 -10.88
CA ALA A 85 4.83 -11.26 -10.99
C ALA A 85 3.66 -11.17 -11.96
N VAL A 86 2.68 -10.35 -11.62
CA VAL A 86 1.56 -9.98 -12.49
C VAL A 86 1.50 -8.47 -12.67
N GLY A 87 0.98 -8.02 -13.81
CA GLY A 87 0.83 -6.62 -14.16
C GLY A 87 -0.61 -6.28 -14.50
N PHE A 88 -1.01 -5.03 -14.30
CA PHE A 88 -2.25 -4.46 -14.83
C PHE A 88 -2.12 -2.94 -14.97
N SER A 89 -2.96 -2.33 -15.80
CA SER A 89 -2.96 -0.87 -16.04
C SER A 89 -4.34 -0.28 -15.74
N PRO A 90 -4.56 0.27 -14.53
CA PRO A 90 -5.85 0.87 -14.18
C PRO A 90 -6.03 2.26 -14.82
N ALA A 91 -7.26 2.60 -15.18
CA ALA A 91 -7.62 3.92 -15.71
C ALA A 91 -7.58 5.02 -14.63
N ASP A 92 -7.90 4.67 -13.38
CA ASP A 92 -7.89 5.59 -12.25
C ASP A 92 -7.60 4.88 -10.91
N GLY A 93 -7.58 5.66 -9.82
CA GLY A 93 -7.35 5.14 -8.48
C GLY A 93 -8.43 4.18 -7.97
N LEU A 94 -9.65 4.26 -8.49
CA LEU A 94 -10.75 3.39 -8.09
C LEU A 94 -10.64 2.02 -8.77
N GLU A 95 -10.34 1.99 -10.08
CA GLU A 95 -10.02 0.76 -10.78
C GLU A 95 -8.76 0.10 -10.17
N PHE A 96 -7.74 0.90 -9.85
CA PHE A 96 -6.55 0.42 -9.16
C PHE A 96 -6.90 -0.37 -7.89
N ILE A 97 -7.67 0.24 -6.97
CA ILE A 97 -7.95 -0.39 -5.68
C ILE A 97 -8.87 -1.60 -5.82
N HIS A 98 -9.78 -1.62 -6.79
CA HIS A 98 -10.63 -2.78 -7.07
C HIS A 98 -9.84 -3.95 -7.62
N THR A 99 -9.01 -3.72 -8.65
CA THR A 99 -8.18 -4.76 -9.27
C THR A 99 -7.14 -5.28 -8.28
N PHE A 100 -6.47 -4.40 -7.54
CA PHE A 100 -5.54 -4.78 -6.48
C PHE A 100 -6.22 -5.70 -5.44
N ARG A 101 -7.41 -5.35 -4.95
CA ARG A 101 -8.14 -6.17 -3.96
C ARG A 101 -8.60 -7.50 -4.54
N ALA A 102 -9.00 -7.54 -5.81
CA ALA A 102 -9.33 -8.77 -6.50
C ALA A 102 -8.11 -9.70 -6.58
N ILE A 103 -6.94 -9.16 -6.97
CA ILE A 103 -5.67 -9.91 -7.02
C ILE A 103 -5.32 -10.46 -5.64
N MET A 104 -5.33 -9.62 -4.61
CA MET A 104 -5.03 -10.05 -3.25
C MET A 104 -5.98 -11.13 -2.73
N LYS A 105 -7.28 -11.05 -3.10
CA LYS A 105 -8.26 -12.06 -2.70
C LYS A 105 -8.04 -13.38 -3.41
N THR A 106 -7.80 -13.38 -4.72
CA THR A 106 -7.57 -14.59 -5.51
C THR A 106 -6.25 -15.26 -5.15
N ALA A 107 -5.17 -14.49 -5.01
CA ALA A 107 -3.85 -14.96 -4.59
C ALA A 107 -3.84 -15.52 -3.14
N SER A 108 -4.84 -15.21 -2.32
CA SER A 108 -4.96 -15.75 -0.96
C SER A 108 -5.47 -17.19 -0.92
N PHE A 109 -6.04 -17.71 -2.00
CA PHE A 109 -6.58 -19.07 -2.03
C PHE A 109 -5.46 -20.10 -1.92
N ARG A 110 -5.47 -20.84 -0.81
CA ARG A 110 -4.65 -22.03 -0.65
C ARG A 110 -5.35 -23.15 -1.42
N MET A 111 -4.86 -23.48 -2.61
CA MET A 111 -5.25 -24.76 -3.21
C MET A 111 -4.47 -25.83 -2.45
N SER A 112 -5.18 -26.71 -1.74
CA SER A 112 -4.60 -28.01 -1.42
C SER A 112 -4.28 -28.72 -2.73
N PRO A 113 -3.17 -29.48 -2.78
CA PRO A 113 -2.80 -30.26 -3.97
C PRO A 113 -3.93 -31.20 -4.41
#